data_AF-A0A957K100-F1
#
_entry.id   AF-A0A957K100-F1
#
_cell.length_a   1.000
_cell.length_b   1.000
_cell.length_c   1.000
_cell.angle_alpha   90.00
_cell.angle_beta   90.00
_cell.angle_gamma   90.00
#
_symmetry.space_group_name_H-M   'P 1'
#
loop_
_entity.id
_entity.type
_entity.pdbx_description
1 polymer ?
#
loop_
_entity_poly.entity_id
_entity_poly.type
_entity_poly.pdbx_seq_one_letter_code
_entity_poly.pdbx_strand_id
1 'polypeptide(L)' 'MQRLIIDTDPGEDDALAIMMAAAHPGTKIEALTVVAGNVGLKN' A
#
# COMPACT_ATOMS: atom_id res chain seq x y z
N MET A 1 -13.51 -4.05 12.00
CA MET A 1 -12.29 -3.34 11.57
C MET A 1 -11.34 -4.37 11.00
N GLN A 2 -11.12 -4.36 9.69
CA GLN A 2 -10.18 -5.25 9.00
C GLN A 2 -8.76 -4.71 9.14
N ARG A 3 -7.82 -5.59 9.48
CA ARG A 3 -6.41 -5.25 9.61
C ARG A 3 -5.69 -5.64 8.33
N LEU A 4 -4.94 -4.72 7.74
CA LEU A 4 -4.29 -4.90 6.45
C LEU A 4 -2.76 -4.82 6.61
N ILE A 5 -2.08 -5.74 5.93
CA ILE A 5 -0.68 -5.59 5.54
C ILE A 5 -0.72 -5.42 4.03
N ILE A 6 -0.15 -4.33 3.53
CA ILE A 6 -0.11 -4.04 2.10
C ILE A 6 1.33 -4.27 1.63
N ASP A 7 1.51 -5.18 0.69
CA ASP A 7 2.76 -5.42 -0.03
C ASP A 7 2.52 -5.08 -1.50
N THR A 8 3.34 -4.20 -2.06
CA THR A 8 3.11 -3.61 -3.40
C THR A 8 4.43 -3.27 -4.10
N ASP A 9 4.43 -3.22 -5.44
CA ASP A 9 5.47 -2.64 -6.28
C ASP A 9 5.05 -1.26 -6.84
N PRO A 10 5.33 -0.16 -6.12
CA PRO A 10 4.61 1.10 -6.23
C PRO A 10 4.43 1.64 -7.66
N GLY A 11 3.18 1.68 -8.11
CA GLY A 11 2.67 2.41 -9.26
C GLY A 11 1.66 3.50 -8.88
N GLU A 12 1.07 4.17 -9.88
CA GLU A 12 0.02 5.18 -9.67
C GLU A 12 -1.24 4.59 -9.04
N ASP A 13 -1.61 3.38 -9.46
CA ASP A 13 -2.76 2.63 -8.97
C ASP A 13 -2.56 2.11 -7.54
N ASP A 14 -1.35 1.71 -7.17
CA ASP A 14 -1.02 1.33 -5.78
C ASP A 14 -1.14 2.51 -4.82
N ALA A 15 -0.67 3.69 -5.23
CA ALA A 15 -0.81 4.91 -4.44
C ALA A 15 -2.29 5.21 -4.17
N LEU A 16 -3.15 5.06 -5.19
CA LEU A 16 -4.59 5.21 -5.04
C LEU A 16 -5.18 4.15 -4.10
N ALA A 17 -4.78 2.88 -4.23
CA ALA A 17 -5.25 1.79 -3.38
C ALA A 17 -4.88 2.01 -1.90
N ILE A 18 -3.65 2.46 -1.63
CA ILE A 18 -3.18 2.80 -0.27
C ILE A 18 -4.03 3.95 0.30
N MET A 19 -4.28 5.01 -0.49
CA MET A 19 -5.12 6.13 -0.04
C MET A 19 -6.55 5.69 0.27
N MET A 20 -7.15 4.84 -0.59
CA MET A 20 -8.49 4.29 -0.35
C MET A 20 -8.54 3.43 0.91
N ALA A 21 -7.56 2.56 1.11
CA ALA A 21 -7.45 1.71 2.30
C ALA A 21 -7.19 2.51 3.58
N ALA A 22 -6.47 3.64 3.50
CA ALA A 22 -6.26 4.53 4.64
C ALA A 22 -7.50 5.37 4.99
N ALA A 23 -8.28 5.77 3.98
CA ALA A 23 -9.48 6.60 4.18
C ALA A 23 -10.72 5.78 4.60
N HIS A 24 -10.74 4.47 4.35
CA HIS A 24 -11.90 3.66 4.68
C HIS A 24 -12.01 3.45 6.21
N PRO A 25 -13.13 3.84 6.86
CA PRO A 25 -13.30 3.69 8.32
C PRO A 25 -13.33 2.23 8.83
N GLY A 26 -13.44 1.27 7.91
CA GLY A 26 -13.51 -0.15 8.23
C GLY A 26 -12.15 -0.84 8.28
N THR A 27 -11.07 -0.15 7.90
CA THR A 27 -9.73 -0.71 7.71
C THR A 27 -8.72 -0.06 8.64
N LYS A 28 -7.67 -0.82 8.98
CA LYS A 28 -6.48 -0.33 9.66
C LYS A 28 -5.26 -0.94 9.00
N ILE A 29 -4.41 -0.11 8.41
CA ILE A 29 -3.13 -0.53 7.84
C ILE A 29 -2.14 -0.71 9.00
N GLU A 30 -1.64 -1.92 9.18
CA GLU A 30 -0.67 -2.26 10.24
C GLU A 30 0.77 -2.23 9.73
N ALA A 31 0.96 -2.46 8.43
CA ALA A 31 2.26 -2.38 7.76
C ALA A 31 2.10 -2.11 6.27
N LEU A 32 3.10 -1.44 5.70
CA LEU A 32 3.29 -1.25 4.27
C LEU A 32 4.70 -1.75 3.92
N THR A 33 4.79 -2.70 2.98
CA THR A 33 6.05 -3.20 2.45
C THR A 33 6.10 -2.97 0.95
N VAL A 34 7.33 -2.84 0.43
CA VAL A 34 7.58 -2.47 -0.96
C VAL A 34 8.53 -3.47 -1.59
N VAL A 35 8.19 -3.94 -2.77
CA VAL A 35 9.06 -4.76 -3.63
C VAL A 35 9.41 -3.99 -4.90
N ALA A 36 10.56 -4.30 -5.50
CA ALA A 36 10.93 -3.73 -6.79
C ALA A 36 9.96 -4.20 -7.89
N GLY A 37 9.50 -3.30 -8.75
CA GLY A 37 8.63 -3.63 -9.89
C GLY A 37 8.42 -2.42 -10.78
N ASN A 38 7.22 -1.82 -10.77
CA ASN A 38 6.90 -0.61 -11.55
C ASN A 38 7.95 0.51 -11.47
N VAL A 39 8.55 0.66 -10.29
CA VAL A 39 9.70 1.54 -10.06
C VAL A 39 10.87 0.79 -9.43
N GLY A 40 12.08 1.24 -9.72
CA GLY A 40 13.30 0.70 -9.12
C GLY A 40 13.46 1.09 -7.66
N LEU A 41 13.99 0.18 -6.84
CA LEU A 41 14.38 0.47 -5.47
C LEU A 41 15.62 1.36 -5.44
N LYS A 42 15.64 2.30 -4.51
CA LYS A 42 16.82 3.14 -4.20
C LYS A 42 17.45 2.62 -2.92
N ASN A 43 18.78 2.58 -2.90
CA ASN A 43 19.59 2.24 -1.72
C ASN A 43 19.96 3.49 -0.94
#